data_AF-A0A1Q2YJF3-F1
#
_entry.id   AF-A0A1Q2YJF3-F1
#
_cell.length_a   1.000
_cell.length_b   1.000
_cell.length_c   1.000
_cell.angle_alpha   90.00
_cell.angle_beta   90.00
_cell.angle_gamma   90.00
#
_symmetry.space_group_name_H-M   'P 1'
#
loop_
_entity.id
_entity.type
_entity.pdbx_description
1 polymer ?
#
loop_
_entity_poly.entity_id
_entity_poly.type
_entity_poly.pdbx_seq_one_letter_code
_entity_poly.pdbx_strand_id
1 'polypeptide(L)'
;MFSRSSSYVFTASKAELKKTGVRYTAQSKKNRINVQLLKDFPGVGIKGQVVAVKPSAMSNKLHPFNGAAAAAAALAALKNAQKESKKTKKVKLNPILKSELEKSKKADDLLSLDDLLAIDLNALSKDNLDLVFSKLPKKLIMVKRSKDKVLSSPLQKSFVTQQIELSLAKYIREAEIAVKFFNNQNTAITLKSESGEPLEAIDKLGTYYAEVTHEDREQPITIVVNSNN
;
A
#
# COMPACT_ATOMS: atom_id res chain seq x y z
N MET A 1 37.45 -24.35 31.55
CA MET A 1 36.28 -24.89 32.27
C MET A 1 35.60 -23.75 33.01
N PHE A 2 34.39 -23.35 32.61
CA PHE A 2 33.65 -22.27 33.29
C PHE A 2 32.32 -22.81 33.83
N SER A 3 32.23 -22.84 35.16
CA SER A 3 31.04 -23.16 35.95
C SER A 3 30.02 -22.03 35.79
N ARG A 4 28.78 -22.37 35.42
CA ARG A 4 27.64 -21.44 35.43
C ARG A 4 26.70 -21.80 36.58
N SER A 5 26.70 -20.95 37.60
CA SER A 5 25.75 -20.91 38.70
C SER A 5 24.32 -20.66 38.21
N SER A 6 23.42 -21.62 38.38
CA SER A 6 21.97 -21.46 38.16
C SER A 6 21.17 -21.88 39.40
N SER A 7 21.28 -21.12 40.48
CA SER A 7 20.65 -21.46 41.78
C SER A 7 19.65 -20.41 42.26
N TYR A 8 18.76 -19.92 41.38
CA TYR A 8 17.67 -19.03 41.81
C TYR A 8 16.28 -19.29 41.19
N VAL A 9 16.10 -20.34 40.38
CA VAL A 9 14.78 -20.63 39.75
C VAL A 9 14.07 -21.84 40.38
N PHE A 10 14.75 -22.63 41.22
CA PHE A 10 14.19 -23.88 41.77
C PHE A 10 13.51 -23.76 43.14
N THR A 11 13.46 -22.58 43.77
CA THR A 11 12.93 -22.45 45.13
C THR A 11 11.43 -22.14 45.19
N ALA A 12 10.82 -21.68 44.09
CA ALA A 12 9.39 -21.30 44.08
C ALA A 12 8.43 -22.48 43.79
N SER A 13 8.91 -23.65 43.34
CA SER A 13 8.05 -24.77 42.92
C SER A 13 7.79 -25.83 44.00
N LYS A 14 8.29 -25.63 45.22
CA LYS A 14 8.25 -26.66 46.29
C LYS A 14 7.10 -26.51 47.30
N ALA A 15 6.29 -25.45 47.21
CA ALA A 15 5.36 -25.09 48.28
C ALA A 15 3.91 -25.63 48.14
N GLU A 16 3.48 -26.24 47.04
CA GLU A 16 2.07 -26.64 46.88
C GLU A 16 1.89 -28.05 46.27
N LEU A 17 2.46 -29.07 46.93
CA LEU A 17 2.11 -30.46 46.66
C LEU A 17 1.01 -30.93 47.62
N LYS A 18 -0.22 -30.43 47.42
CA LYS A 18 -1.42 -31.05 47.99
C LYS A 18 -1.95 -32.13 47.05
N LYS A 19 -1.64 -33.38 47.43
CA LYS A 19 -2.39 -34.63 47.22
C LYS A 19 -3.49 -34.62 46.14
N THR A 20 -3.16 -35.03 44.93
CA THR A 20 -4.05 -35.84 44.08
C THR A 20 -3.19 -36.89 43.37
N GLY A 21 -3.62 -38.16 43.39
CA GLY A 21 -2.95 -39.30 42.75
C GLY A 21 -3.06 -39.27 41.22
N VAL A 22 -2.88 -38.10 40.61
CA VAL A 22 -2.86 -37.90 39.18
C VAL A 22 -1.39 -37.78 38.81
N ARG A 23 -0.87 -38.75 38.04
CA ARG A 23 0.47 -38.70 37.45
C ARG A 23 0.70 -37.27 36.90
N TYR A 24 1.88 -36.72 37.10
CA TYR A 24 2.33 -35.35 36.72
C TYR A 24 2.05 -34.91 35.25
N THR A 25 1.34 -35.71 34.46
CA THR A 25 1.30 -35.71 32.99
C THR A 25 -0.03 -35.31 32.35
N ALA A 26 -1.14 -35.21 33.09
CA ALA A 26 -2.45 -34.84 32.52
C ALA A 26 -2.95 -33.45 32.95
N GLN A 27 -2.87 -33.12 34.24
CA GLN A 27 -3.31 -31.83 34.75
C GLN A 27 -2.42 -30.67 34.26
N SER A 28 -1.11 -30.90 34.18
CA SER A 28 -0.13 -29.95 33.62
C SER A 28 -0.40 -29.55 32.17
N LYS A 29 -1.04 -30.43 31.38
CA LYS A 29 -1.43 -30.13 29.97
C LYS A 29 -2.59 -29.14 29.86
N LYS A 30 -3.32 -28.88 30.95
CA LYS A 30 -4.37 -27.85 31.02
C LYS A 30 -3.79 -26.45 31.23
N ASN A 31 -2.56 -26.33 31.71
CA ASN A 31 -1.91 -25.03 31.93
C ASN A 31 -1.79 -24.25 30.61
N ARG A 32 -2.11 -22.95 30.68
CA ARG A 32 -2.01 -21.99 29.57
C ARG A 32 -1.27 -20.75 30.06
N ILE A 33 -0.55 -20.11 29.16
CA ILE A 33 0.18 -18.87 29.39
C ILE A 33 -0.32 -17.81 28.41
N ASN A 34 -0.45 -16.57 28.91
CA ASN A 34 -0.85 -15.44 28.08
C ASN A 34 0.36 -14.88 27.34
N VAL A 35 0.28 -14.86 26.01
CA VAL A 35 1.33 -14.36 25.12
C VAL A 35 0.75 -13.31 24.19
N GLN A 36 1.53 -12.28 23.89
CA GLN A 36 1.21 -11.30 22.86
C GLN A 36 1.84 -11.76 21.54
N LEU A 37 1.02 -11.89 20.50
CA LEU A 37 1.49 -12.21 19.15
C LEU A 37 2.11 -10.96 18.52
N LEU A 38 3.29 -11.11 17.91
CA LEU A 38 4.00 -10.05 17.18
C LEU A 38 3.93 -10.27 15.66
N LYS A 39 3.44 -11.44 15.23
CA LYS A 39 3.17 -11.84 13.85
C LYS A 39 1.82 -12.53 13.78
N ASP A 40 1.23 -12.58 12.59
CA ASP A 40 0.01 -13.35 12.36
C ASP A 40 0.33 -14.85 12.35
N PHE A 41 -0.47 -15.64 13.07
CA PHE A 41 -0.35 -17.10 13.11
C PHE A 41 -1.68 -17.74 12.75
N PRO A 42 -1.78 -18.45 11.60
CA PRO A 42 -3.03 -19.06 11.16
C PRO A 42 -3.52 -20.07 12.19
N GLY A 43 -4.79 -19.93 12.60
CA GLY A 43 -5.44 -20.79 13.60
C GLY A 43 -5.07 -20.50 15.06
N VAL A 44 -4.24 -19.49 15.35
CA VAL A 44 -3.91 -19.07 16.73
C VAL A 44 -4.40 -17.65 17.02
N GLY A 45 -4.17 -16.71 16.10
CA GLY A 45 -4.59 -15.32 16.24
C GLY A 45 -3.84 -14.37 15.32
N ILE A 46 -4.23 -13.09 15.39
CA ILE A 46 -3.63 -12.00 14.61
C ILE A 46 -2.56 -11.26 15.42
N LYS A 47 -1.67 -10.55 14.73
CA LYS A 47 -0.61 -9.71 15.29
C LYS A 47 -1.20 -8.68 16.26
N GLY A 48 -0.57 -8.53 17.42
CA GLY A 48 -0.97 -7.63 18.50
C GLY A 48 -1.92 -8.27 19.52
N GLN A 49 -2.59 -9.38 19.18
CA GLN A 49 -3.54 -10.05 20.06
C GLN A 49 -2.85 -10.77 21.22
N VAL A 50 -3.44 -10.70 22.42
CA VAL A 50 -3.03 -11.49 23.58
C VAL A 50 -3.84 -12.77 23.63
N VAL A 51 -3.18 -13.92 23.51
CA VAL A 51 -3.82 -15.25 23.42
C VAL A 51 -3.28 -16.18 24.49
N ALA A 52 -4.15 -17.02 25.06
CA ALA A 52 -3.78 -18.04 26.04
C ALA A 52 -3.36 -19.35 25.33
N VAL A 53 -2.06 -19.64 25.32
CA VAL A 53 -1.48 -20.78 24.58
C VAL A 53 -0.80 -21.79 25.51
N LYS A 54 -0.55 -23.01 25.02
CA LYS A 54 0.25 -23.99 25.75
C LYS A 54 1.72 -23.56 25.80
N PRO A 55 2.48 -23.80 26.90
CA PRO A 55 3.90 -23.49 26.96
C PRO A 55 4.73 -24.15 25.85
N SER A 56 4.41 -25.40 25.50
CA SER A 56 5.07 -26.10 24.39
C SER A 56 4.78 -25.45 23.03
N ALA A 57 3.56 -24.95 22.80
CA ALA A 57 3.24 -24.23 21.57
C ALA A 57 3.96 -22.88 21.50
N MET A 58 4.08 -22.18 22.64
CA MET A 58 4.87 -20.96 22.74
C MET A 58 6.33 -21.22 22.37
N SER A 59 7.01 -22.17 23.02
CA SER A 59 8.44 -22.43 22.79
C SER A 59 8.75 -22.93 21.38
N ASN A 60 7.89 -23.80 20.81
CA ASN A 60 8.21 -24.51 19.57
C ASN A 60 7.73 -23.76 18.30
N LYS A 61 6.62 -23.02 18.39
CA LYS A 61 5.99 -22.42 17.19
C LYS A 61 5.93 -20.90 17.22
N LEU A 62 5.66 -20.30 18.39
CA LEU A 62 5.34 -18.87 18.47
C LEU A 62 6.56 -18.01 18.83
N HIS A 63 7.42 -18.47 19.72
CA HIS A 63 8.63 -17.76 20.15
C HIS A 63 9.72 -17.67 19.08
N PRO A 64 9.96 -18.69 18.21
CA PRO A 64 10.96 -18.59 17.17
C PRO A 64 10.79 -17.34 16.29
N PHE A 65 11.91 -16.71 15.94
CA PHE A 65 11.93 -15.50 15.11
C PHE A 65 11.12 -14.32 15.67
N ASN A 66 11.06 -14.19 17.00
CA ASN A 66 10.32 -13.14 17.71
C ASN A 66 8.85 -13.07 17.30
N GLY A 67 8.21 -14.22 17.06
CA GLY A 67 6.82 -14.29 16.63
C GLY A 67 5.82 -13.95 17.74
N ALA A 68 6.16 -14.22 19.00
CA ALA A 68 5.34 -13.90 20.16
C ALA A 68 6.21 -13.68 21.40
N ALA A 69 5.73 -12.83 22.30
CA ALA A 69 6.36 -12.55 23.58
C ALA A 69 5.40 -12.89 24.73
N ALA A 70 5.93 -13.33 25.87
CA ALA A 70 5.11 -13.45 27.08
C ALA A 70 4.53 -12.07 27.44
N ALA A 71 3.24 -11.97 27.76
CA ALA A 71 2.58 -10.68 27.99
C ALA A 71 3.26 -9.86 29.10
N ALA A 72 3.79 -10.52 30.15
CA ALA A 72 4.57 -9.88 31.21
C ALA A 72 5.91 -9.29 30.71
N ALA A 73 6.57 -9.96 29.76
CA ALA A 73 7.82 -9.51 29.16
C ALA A 73 7.59 -8.42 28.10
N ALA A 74 6.49 -8.47 27.35
CA ALA A 74 6.11 -7.44 26.38
C ALA A 74 5.81 -6.09 27.06
N LEU A 75 5.09 -6.11 28.19
CA LEU A 75 4.88 -4.92 29.02
C LEU A 75 6.18 -4.35 29.60
N ALA A 76 7.13 -5.22 29.98
CA ALA A 76 8.45 -4.80 30.45
C ALA A 76 9.32 -4.22 29.32
N ALA A 77 9.26 -4.79 28.11
CA ALA A 77 9.96 -4.30 26.93
C ALA A 77 9.46 -2.93 26.48
N LEU A 78 8.13 -2.70 26.51
CA LEU A 78 7.53 -1.38 26.24
C LEU A 78 7.97 -0.33 27.27
N LYS A 79 8.03 -0.70 28.56
CA LYS A 79 8.53 0.20 29.62
C LYS A 79 10.02 0.52 29.48
N ASN A 80 10.83 -0.42 28.99
CA ASN A 80 12.26 -0.21 28.76
C ASN A 80 12.52 0.60 27.49
N ALA A 81 11.77 0.39 26.40
CA ALA A 81 11.83 1.20 25.19
C ALA A 81 11.45 2.68 25.45
N GLN A 82 10.47 2.93 26.33
CA GLN A 82 10.12 4.29 26.78
C GLN A 82 11.16 4.91 27.75
N LYS A 83 12.01 4.09 28.38
CA LYS A 83 13.14 4.57 29.22
C LYS A 83 14.40 4.83 28.40
N GLU A 84 14.63 4.09 27.32
CA GLU A 84 15.75 4.30 26.40
C GLU A 84 15.56 5.54 25.53
N SER A 85 14.33 5.89 25.15
CA SER A 85 14.03 7.17 24.47
C SER A 85 14.23 8.42 25.35
N LYS A 86 14.35 8.26 26.68
CA LYS A 86 14.66 9.36 27.63
C LYS A 86 16.12 9.43 28.06
N LYS A 87 17.00 8.53 27.58
CA LYS A 87 18.41 8.47 28.01
C LYS A 87 19.43 8.47 26.86
N THR A 88 19.09 9.03 25.71
CA THR A 88 20.09 9.42 24.71
C THR A 88 20.53 10.86 24.93
N LYS A 89 21.63 10.99 25.69
CA LYS A 89 22.73 11.94 25.49
C LYS A 89 22.42 13.45 25.57
N LYS A 90 22.67 14.02 26.77
CA LYS A 90 23.23 15.38 26.91
C LYS A 90 24.61 15.42 26.23
N VAL A 91 24.65 15.60 24.92
CA VAL A 91 25.85 16.03 24.19
C VAL A 91 25.64 17.51 23.87
N LYS A 92 26.60 18.36 24.25
CA LYS A 92 26.60 19.78 23.88
C LYS A 92 26.60 19.87 22.35
N LEU A 93 25.49 20.30 21.77
CA LEU A 93 25.33 20.51 20.34
C LEU A 93 26.06 21.79 19.89
N ASN A 94 26.82 21.68 18.80
CA ASN A 94 27.39 22.83 18.08
C ASN A 94 26.27 23.74 17.52
N PRO A 95 26.47 25.06 17.47
CA PRO A 95 25.44 26.04 17.14
C PRO A 95 24.86 25.96 15.71
N ILE A 96 25.46 25.16 14.82
CA ILE A 96 25.07 25.06 13.41
C ILE A 96 23.75 24.28 13.21
N LEU A 97 23.38 23.38 14.14
CA LEU A 97 22.15 22.56 14.04
C LEU A 97 20.90 23.23 14.61
N LYS A 98 21.02 24.41 15.24
CA LYS A 98 19.85 25.14 15.77
C LYS A 98 19.05 25.86 14.68
N SER A 99 19.72 26.30 13.61
CA SER A 99 19.07 26.96 12.47
C SER A 99 18.32 26.00 11.54
N GLU A 100 18.58 24.70 11.61
CA GLU A 100 17.80 23.67 10.89
C GLU A 100 16.56 23.22 11.68
N LEU A 101 16.62 23.23 13.02
CA LEU A 101 15.52 22.81 13.89
C LEU A 101 14.40 23.85 14.03
N GLU A 102 14.68 25.13 13.75
CA GLU A 102 13.65 26.17 13.67
C GLU A 102 12.85 26.13 12.36
N LYS A 103 13.38 25.49 11.31
CA LYS A 103 12.64 25.26 10.06
C LYS A 103 11.69 24.07 10.13
N SER A 104 11.89 23.13 11.06
CA SER A 104 11.06 21.93 11.23
C SER A 104 9.93 22.07 12.26
N LYS A 105 9.71 23.27 12.82
CA LYS A 105 8.54 23.59 13.67
C LYS A 105 7.36 24.17 12.87
N LYS A 106 7.36 24.01 11.55
CA LYS A 106 6.12 24.14 10.78
C LYS A 106 5.32 22.87 11.07
N ALA A 107 4.16 23.09 11.66
CA ALA A 107 3.28 22.09 12.25
C ALA A 107 3.16 20.82 11.40
N ASP A 108 3.05 19.70 12.10
CA ASP A 108 2.37 18.52 11.56
C ASP A 108 1.01 18.99 11.03
N ASP A 109 0.90 19.02 9.71
CA ASP A 109 -0.31 19.35 8.96
C ASP A 109 -1.30 18.20 9.15
N LEU A 110 -1.89 18.14 10.35
CA LEU A 110 -2.99 17.24 10.65
C LEU A 110 -4.17 17.74 9.82
N LEU A 111 -4.53 16.94 8.80
CA LEU A 111 -5.67 17.19 7.92
C LEU A 111 -6.87 17.66 8.73
N SER A 112 -7.39 18.85 8.39
CA SER A 112 -8.59 19.38 9.01
C SER A 112 -9.79 18.49 8.68
N LEU A 113 -10.87 18.59 9.47
CA LEU A 113 -12.10 17.84 9.17
C LEU A 113 -12.68 18.20 7.80
N ASP A 114 -12.47 19.44 7.36
CA ASP A 114 -12.86 19.89 6.02
C ASP A 114 -11.96 19.26 4.95
N ASP A 115 -10.66 19.06 5.20
CA ASP A 115 -9.78 18.31 4.31
C ASP A 115 -10.22 16.84 4.20
N LEU A 116 -10.63 16.21 5.31
CA LEU A 116 -11.13 14.83 5.30
C LEU A 116 -12.45 14.68 4.53
N LEU A 117 -13.30 15.70 4.52
CA LEU A 117 -14.52 15.73 3.71
C LEU A 117 -14.24 16.00 2.23
N ALA A 118 -13.12 16.68 1.94
CA ALA A 118 -12.63 16.93 0.58
C ALA A 118 -11.76 15.78 0.02
N ILE A 119 -11.45 14.73 0.81
CA ILE A 119 -10.83 13.51 0.28
C ILE A 119 -11.88 12.79 -0.58
N ASP A 120 -11.89 13.12 -1.86
CA ASP A 120 -12.55 12.29 -2.85
C ASP A 120 -11.81 10.95 -2.91
N LEU A 121 -12.48 9.87 -2.51
CA LEU A 121 -11.94 8.51 -2.55
C LEU A 121 -11.61 8.06 -3.99
N ASN A 122 -12.07 8.82 -4.99
CA ASN A 122 -11.75 8.63 -6.40
C ASN A 122 -10.57 9.50 -6.88
N ALA A 123 -10.10 10.46 -6.08
CA ALA A 123 -8.96 11.29 -6.44
C ALA A 123 -7.68 10.45 -6.44
N LEU A 124 -7.01 10.39 -7.60
CA LEU A 124 -5.68 9.80 -7.69
C LEU A 124 -4.68 10.66 -6.91
N SER A 125 -3.76 10.02 -6.20
CA SER A 125 -2.59 10.71 -5.66
C SER A 125 -1.76 11.33 -6.79
N LYS A 126 -1.03 12.42 -6.48
CA LYS A 126 -0.17 13.11 -7.45
C LYS A 126 0.84 12.17 -8.10
N ASP A 127 1.41 11.25 -7.33
CA ASP A 127 2.36 10.25 -7.82
C ASP A 127 1.70 9.29 -8.83
N ASN A 128 0.45 8.90 -8.59
CA ASN A 128 -0.30 8.04 -9.52
C ASN A 128 -0.67 8.80 -10.79
N LEU A 129 -1.02 10.09 -10.71
CA LEU A 129 -1.25 10.94 -11.87
C LEU A 129 0.02 11.05 -12.73
N ASP A 130 1.16 11.36 -12.11
CA ASP A 130 2.46 11.40 -12.80
C ASP A 130 2.78 10.07 -13.48
N LEU A 131 2.48 8.96 -12.83
CA LEU A 131 2.63 7.63 -13.41
C LEU A 131 1.73 7.44 -14.64
N VAL A 132 0.43 7.80 -14.57
CA VAL A 132 -0.49 7.71 -15.72
C VAL A 132 0.03 8.53 -16.90
N PHE A 133 0.37 9.79 -16.68
CA PHE A 133 0.89 10.67 -17.74
C PHE A 133 2.21 10.16 -18.34
N SER A 134 3.10 9.62 -17.51
CA SER A 134 4.36 9.02 -18.01
C SER A 134 4.14 7.79 -18.89
N LYS A 135 3.02 7.07 -18.68
CA LYS A 135 2.68 5.81 -19.37
C LYS A 135 1.64 5.97 -20.46
N LEU A 136 1.06 7.16 -20.63
CA LEU A 136 0.13 7.45 -21.72
C LEU A 136 0.80 7.18 -23.07
N PRO A 137 0.13 6.42 -23.96
CA PRO A 137 0.70 6.11 -25.26
C PRO A 137 0.79 7.39 -26.09
N LYS A 138 1.98 7.70 -26.61
CA LYS A 138 2.17 8.86 -27.50
C LYS A 138 1.58 8.64 -28.90
N LYS A 139 1.48 7.37 -29.31
CA LYS A 139 0.98 6.97 -30.63
C LYS A 139 0.08 5.74 -30.49
N LEU A 140 -1.12 5.83 -31.06
CA LEU A 140 -2.09 4.74 -31.18
C LEU A 140 -2.27 4.39 -32.65
N ILE A 141 -2.09 3.12 -33.01
CA ILE A 141 -2.28 2.65 -34.40
C ILE A 141 -3.54 1.81 -34.42
N MET A 142 -4.50 2.20 -35.26
CA MET A 142 -5.78 1.54 -35.40
C MET A 142 -5.91 1.00 -36.81
N VAL A 143 -6.15 -0.30 -36.93
CA VAL A 143 -6.30 -0.98 -38.21
C VAL A 143 -7.78 -1.32 -38.39
N LYS A 144 -8.42 -0.76 -39.42
CA LYS A 144 -9.84 -0.97 -39.70
C LYS A 144 -10.06 -1.29 -41.17
N ARG A 145 -11.17 -1.97 -41.47
CA ARG A 145 -11.58 -2.22 -42.86
C ARG A 145 -12.10 -0.92 -43.46
N SER A 146 -11.66 -0.64 -44.68
CA SER A 146 -12.06 0.56 -45.43
C SER A 146 -12.36 0.18 -46.87
N LYS A 147 -13.32 0.87 -47.48
CA LYS A 147 -13.51 0.87 -48.94
C LYS A 147 -13.29 2.30 -49.40
N ASP A 148 -12.48 2.50 -50.44
CA ASP A 148 -12.21 3.82 -51.03
C ASP A 148 -11.76 4.89 -50.03
N LYS A 149 -10.88 4.51 -49.08
CA LYS A 149 -10.34 5.37 -48.01
C LYS A 149 -11.38 5.90 -47.00
N VAL A 150 -12.63 5.42 -47.09
CA VAL A 150 -13.69 5.64 -46.10
C VAL A 150 -13.80 4.39 -45.22
N LEU A 151 -13.88 4.60 -43.92
CA LEU A 151 -14.04 3.52 -42.95
C LEU A 151 -15.41 2.85 -43.10
N SER A 152 -15.47 1.53 -43.02
CA SER A 152 -16.75 0.80 -43.09
C SER A 152 -17.68 1.10 -41.91
N SER A 153 -17.09 1.52 -40.79
CA SER A 153 -17.77 1.92 -39.57
C SER A 153 -17.06 3.14 -39.01
N PRO A 154 -17.76 4.25 -38.74
CA PRO A 154 -17.15 5.44 -38.17
C PRO A 154 -16.58 5.13 -36.78
N LEU A 155 -15.37 5.62 -36.50
CA LEU A 155 -14.73 5.47 -35.21
C LEU A 155 -15.27 6.55 -34.26
N GLN A 156 -16.15 6.15 -33.37
CA GLN A 156 -16.68 7.03 -32.33
C GLN A 156 -15.62 7.37 -31.29
N LYS A 157 -15.76 8.55 -30.67
CA LYS A 157 -14.96 8.99 -29.53
C LYS A 157 -14.84 7.92 -28.43
N SER A 158 -15.94 7.31 -28.02
CA SER A 158 -15.99 6.27 -26.99
C SER A 158 -15.11 5.05 -27.29
N PHE A 159 -14.98 4.68 -28.57
CA PHE A 159 -14.12 3.57 -28.95
C PHE A 159 -12.64 3.95 -28.81
N VAL A 160 -12.28 5.18 -29.18
CA VAL A 160 -10.92 5.67 -29.02
C VAL A 160 -10.54 5.76 -27.54
N THR A 161 -11.44 6.26 -26.69
CA THR A 161 -11.18 6.35 -25.24
C THR A 161 -10.94 4.97 -24.64
N GLN A 162 -11.76 3.97 -25.00
CA GLN A 162 -11.56 2.58 -24.58
C GLN A 162 -10.22 1.99 -25.03
N GLN A 163 -9.76 2.32 -26.25
CA GLN A 163 -8.46 1.84 -26.73
C GLN A 163 -7.28 2.49 -26.00
N ILE A 164 -7.41 3.77 -25.64
CA ILE A 164 -6.41 4.46 -24.81
C ILE A 164 -6.37 3.83 -23.42
N GLU A 165 -7.53 3.56 -22.82
CA GLU A 165 -7.66 2.90 -21.52
C GLU A 165 -7.03 1.50 -21.52
N LEU A 166 -7.37 0.66 -22.51
CA LEU A 166 -6.79 -0.67 -22.66
C LEU A 166 -5.28 -0.63 -22.88
N SER A 167 -4.78 0.39 -23.58
CA SER A 167 -3.35 0.59 -23.79
C SER A 167 -2.67 0.97 -22.47
N LEU A 168 -3.25 1.89 -21.71
CA LEU A 168 -2.74 2.29 -20.40
C LEU A 168 -2.75 1.15 -19.39
N ALA A 169 -3.83 0.37 -19.33
CA ALA A 169 -3.96 -0.77 -18.44
C ALA A 169 -2.90 -1.85 -18.70
N LYS A 170 -2.33 -1.93 -19.91
CA LYS A 170 -1.21 -2.82 -20.21
C LYS A 170 0.12 -2.30 -19.65
N TYR A 171 0.30 -0.99 -19.56
CA TYR A 171 1.55 -0.37 -19.11
C TYR A 171 1.59 -0.14 -17.60
N ILE A 172 0.43 0.04 -16.97
CA ILE A 172 0.28 0.21 -15.53
C ILE A 172 -0.02 -1.16 -14.92
N ARG A 173 0.80 -1.60 -13.96
CA ARG A 173 0.61 -2.91 -13.29
C ARG A 173 -0.72 -3.00 -12.51
N GLU A 174 -1.23 -1.85 -12.08
CA GLU A 174 -2.48 -1.71 -11.34
C GLU A 174 -3.56 -1.12 -12.27
N ALA A 175 -4.33 -2.00 -12.90
CA ALA A 175 -5.40 -1.60 -13.84
C ALA A 175 -6.44 -0.67 -13.19
N GLU A 176 -6.63 -0.75 -11.87
CA GLU A 176 -7.54 0.10 -11.12
C GLU A 176 -7.19 1.59 -11.20
N ILE A 177 -5.90 1.94 -11.34
CA ILE A 177 -5.47 3.34 -11.47
C ILE A 177 -5.96 3.94 -12.78
N ALA A 178 -5.87 3.18 -13.89
CA ALA A 178 -6.32 3.64 -15.20
C ALA A 178 -7.85 3.83 -15.22
N VAL A 179 -8.59 2.89 -14.64
CA VAL A 179 -10.06 2.97 -14.54
C VAL A 179 -10.49 4.17 -13.69
N LYS A 180 -9.84 4.39 -12.54
CA LYS A 180 -10.11 5.56 -11.68
C LYS A 180 -9.79 6.87 -12.40
N PHE A 181 -8.72 6.90 -13.19
CA PHE A 181 -8.36 8.09 -13.95
C PHE A 181 -9.44 8.47 -14.95
N PHE A 182 -9.91 7.55 -15.81
CA PHE A 182 -10.92 7.85 -16.82
C PHE A 182 -12.34 8.02 -16.28
N ASN A 183 -12.63 7.46 -15.10
CA ASN A 183 -13.92 7.68 -14.43
C ASN A 183 -13.98 9.00 -13.65
N ASN A 184 -12.85 9.70 -13.51
CA ASN A 184 -12.82 10.98 -12.83
C ASN A 184 -13.46 12.06 -13.70
N GLN A 185 -14.34 12.88 -13.11
CA GLN A 185 -15.04 13.98 -13.78
C GLN A 185 -14.08 15.04 -14.35
N ASN A 186 -12.85 15.07 -13.82
CA ASN A 186 -11.81 16.01 -14.24
C ASN A 186 -11.05 15.55 -15.49
N THR A 187 -11.27 14.32 -15.98
CA THR A 187 -10.72 13.90 -17.28
C THR A 187 -11.65 14.24 -18.42
N ALA A 188 -11.13 14.97 -19.41
CA ALA A 188 -11.77 15.12 -20.70
C ALA A 188 -10.84 14.62 -21.79
N ILE A 189 -11.39 13.87 -22.74
CA ILE A 189 -10.68 13.45 -23.95
C ILE A 189 -11.32 14.22 -25.09
N THR A 190 -10.55 14.91 -25.91
CA THR A 190 -11.06 15.57 -27.13
C THR A 190 -10.36 14.97 -28.34
N LEU A 191 -11.13 14.73 -29.40
CA LEU A 191 -10.58 14.26 -30.68
C LEU A 191 -10.45 15.46 -31.59
N LYS A 192 -9.28 15.63 -32.21
CA LYS A 192 -8.99 16.70 -33.16
C LYS A 192 -8.56 16.11 -34.50
N SER A 193 -9.00 16.77 -35.57
CA SER A 193 -8.51 16.53 -36.93
C SER A 193 -7.06 16.99 -37.08
N GLU A 194 -6.43 16.66 -38.21
CA GLU A 194 -5.12 17.23 -38.57
C GLU A 194 -5.15 18.77 -38.64
N SER A 195 -6.32 19.36 -38.93
CA SER A 195 -6.58 20.79 -38.95
C SER A 195 -6.80 21.40 -37.55
N GLY A 196 -6.87 20.59 -36.49
CA GLY A 196 -7.11 21.03 -35.12
C GLY A 196 -8.59 21.21 -34.73
N GLU A 197 -9.52 20.87 -35.62
CA GLU A 197 -10.96 20.98 -35.35
C GLU A 197 -11.46 19.81 -34.49
N PRO A 198 -12.32 20.04 -33.48
CA PRO A 198 -12.87 18.97 -32.67
C PRO A 198 -13.82 18.10 -33.50
N LEU A 199 -13.62 16.78 -33.45
CA LEU A 199 -14.43 15.78 -34.14
C LEU A 199 -15.13 14.86 -33.15
N GLU A 200 -16.38 14.49 -33.44
CA GLU A 200 -17.11 13.48 -32.66
C GLU A 200 -16.82 12.05 -33.14
N ALA A 201 -16.53 11.90 -34.43
CA ALA A 201 -16.23 10.63 -35.08
C ALA A 201 -15.18 10.78 -36.19
N ILE A 202 -14.45 9.71 -36.46
CA ILE A 202 -13.48 9.60 -37.54
C ILE A 202 -14.04 8.68 -38.63
N ASP A 203 -14.23 9.23 -39.83
CA ASP A 203 -14.82 8.51 -40.98
C ASP A 203 -13.80 8.14 -42.06
N LYS A 204 -12.65 8.81 -42.06
CA LYS A 204 -11.61 8.66 -43.10
C LYS A 204 -10.35 8.05 -42.51
N LEU A 205 -9.56 7.41 -43.38
CA LEU A 205 -8.19 7.04 -43.05
C LEU A 205 -7.33 8.31 -42.95
N GLY A 206 -6.41 8.33 -41.99
CA GLY A 206 -5.56 9.49 -41.78
C GLY A 206 -4.93 9.53 -40.40
N THR A 207 -4.29 10.67 -40.13
CA THR A 207 -3.69 10.99 -38.84
C THR A 207 -4.62 11.94 -38.09
N TYR A 208 -4.91 11.59 -36.84
CA TYR A 208 -5.77 12.34 -35.93
C TYR A 208 -5.05 12.53 -34.60
N TYR A 209 -5.56 13.42 -33.76
CA TYR A 209 -5.01 13.66 -32.44
C TYR A 209 -6.10 13.46 -31.38
N ALA A 210 -5.79 12.73 -30.31
CA ALA A 210 -6.60 12.72 -29.10
C ALA A 210 -5.86 13.48 -28.01
N GLU A 211 -6.44 14.53 -27.46
CA GLU A 211 -5.91 15.23 -26.31
C GLU A 211 -6.59 14.70 -25.06
N VAL A 212 -5.78 14.23 -24.12
CA VAL A 212 -6.23 13.86 -22.77
C VAL A 212 -5.90 15.04 -21.86
N THR A 213 -6.94 15.70 -21.36
CA THR A 213 -6.85 16.82 -20.41
C THR A 213 -7.31 16.34 -19.04
N HIS A 214 -6.47 16.48 -18.02
CA HIS A 214 -6.85 16.32 -16.62
C HIS A 214 -6.40 17.56 -15.85
N GLU A 215 -7.37 18.32 -15.35
CA GLU A 215 -7.13 19.60 -14.67
C GLU A 215 -6.30 20.55 -15.56
N ASP A 216 -5.03 20.77 -15.24
CA ASP A 216 -4.13 21.69 -15.97
C ASP A 216 -3.12 20.99 -16.89
N ARG A 217 -3.22 19.66 -17.02
CA ARG A 217 -2.27 18.86 -17.80
C ARG A 217 -2.90 18.32 -19.06
N GLU A 218 -2.26 18.61 -20.18
CA GLU A 218 -2.66 18.15 -21.50
C GLU A 218 -1.59 17.24 -22.09
N GLN A 219 -2.00 16.09 -22.61
CA GLN A 219 -1.12 15.22 -23.37
C GLN A 219 -1.76 14.83 -24.71
N PRO A 220 -1.17 15.25 -25.85
CA PRO A 220 -1.65 14.85 -27.15
C PRO A 220 -1.17 13.43 -27.48
N ILE A 221 -2.07 12.65 -28.05
CA ILE A 221 -1.86 11.28 -28.52
C ILE A 221 -2.12 11.26 -30.02
N THR A 222 -1.14 10.86 -30.81
CA THR A 222 -1.31 10.72 -32.25
C THR A 222 -2.03 9.41 -32.57
N ILE A 223 -3.17 9.48 -33.25
CA ILE A 223 -3.95 8.34 -33.70
C ILE A 223 -3.75 8.19 -35.20
N VAL A 224 -3.19 7.05 -35.62
CA VAL A 224 -3.02 6.72 -37.03
C VAL A 224 -4.03 5.64 -37.38
N VAL A 225 -4.95 5.95 -38.30
CA VAL A 225 -5.96 5.01 -38.78
C VAL A 225 -5.54 4.48 -40.15
N ASN A 226 -5.17 3.20 -40.20
CA ASN A 226 -4.73 2.50 -41.40
C ASN A 226 -5.78 1.52 -41.91
N SER A 227 -5.75 1.26 -43.21
CA SER A 227 -6.55 0.20 -43.81
C SER A 227 -5.94 -1.17 -43.52
N ASN A 228 -6.81 -2.14 -43.21
CA ASN A 228 -6.48 -3.54 -43.43
C ASN A 228 -6.97 -3.90 -44.84
N ASN A 229 -6.04 -4.17 -45.76
CA ASN A 229 -6.39 -4.70 -47.08
C ASN A 229 -6.89 -6.14 -46.96
#